data_AF-A0A8H5CKU5-F1
#
_entry.id   AF-A0A8H5CKU5-F1
#
_cell.length_a   1.000
_cell.length_b   1.000
_cell.length_c   1.000
_cell.angle_alpha   90.00
_cell.angle_beta   90.00
_cell.angle_gamma   90.00
#
_symmetry.space_group_name_H-M   'P 1'
#
loop_
_entity.id
_entity.type
_entity.pdbx_description
1 polymer ?
#
loop_
_entity_poly.entity_id
_entity_poly.type
_entity_poly.pdbx_seq_one_letter_code
_entity_poly.pdbx_strand_id
1 'polypeptide(L)'
;MYYDPNNIGSVIKADVQLQDHAFSALRTLSINADSHQAVLPFLSCNTLTNLRKLRADKIAVETEDAFRSLILLIPSFAPNLVEFVSSYNPVTEIDDTLISDFSDKPISLDTFRALLPCHKIERFELKLPHHLLIDDSDVEKIASAWPNLKRIGLCPSPLGPRRRTKKPTF
;
A
#
# COMPACT_ATOMS: atom_id res chain seq x y z
N MET A 1 18.07 24.55 -20.04
CA MET A 1 16.72 23.94 -20.09
C MET A 1 16.05 24.29 -18.79
N TYR A 2 15.03 25.15 -18.81
CA TYR A 2 14.27 25.53 -17.64
C TYR A 2 13.20 24.47 -17.37
N TYR A 3 13.22 23.89 -16.18
CA TYR A 3 12.15 23.05 -15.68
C TYR A 3 10.95 23.96 -15.38
N ASP A 4 9.83 23.77 -16.07
CA ASP A 4 8.58 24.48 -15.79
C ASP A 4 7.73 23.62 -14.83
N PRO A 5 7.66 23.96 -13.53
CA PRO A 5 6.90 23.20 -12.55
C PRO A 5 5.38 23.32 -12.74
N ASN A 6 4.90 24.18 -13.66
CA ASN A 6 3.46 24.36 -13.92
C ASN A 6 2.95 23.52 -15.09
N ASN A 7 3.83 22.80 -15.80
CA ASN A 7 3.42 21.83 -16.82
C ASN A 7 3.13 20.45 -16.19
N ILE A 8 2.28 20.44 -15.14
CA ILE A 8 1.64 19.22 -14.67
C ILE A 8 0.58 18.92 -15.73
N GLY A 9 0.98 18.14 -16.74
CA GLY A 9 0.13 17.75 -17.85
C GLY A 9 -1.25 17.38 -17.33
N SER A 10 -2.27 18.03 -17.88
CA SER A 10 -3.67 17.74 -17.58
C SER A 10 -3.85 16.24 -17.50
N VAL A 11 -4.13 15.69 -16.32
CA VAL A 11 -4.41 14.27 -16.15
C VAL A 11 -5.58 14.00 -17.06
N ILE A 12 -5.30 13.36 -18.20
CA ILE A 12 -6.33 12.88 -19.11
C ILE A 12 -7.11 11.91 -18.24
N LYS A 13 -8.30 12.32 -17.78
CA LYS A 13 -9.31 11.41 -17.25
C LYS A 13 -9.73 10.54 -18.43
N ALA A 14 -8.91 9.55 -18.73
CA ALA A 14 -9.28 8.52 -19.66
C ALA A 14 -10.47 7.84 -19.01
N ASP A 15 -11.64 8.02 -19.61
CA ASP A 15 -12.88 7.32 -19.26
C ASP A 15 -12.72 5.87 -19.70
N VAL A 16 -11.78 5.16 -19.07
CA VAL A 16 -11.45 3.77 -19.37
C VAL A 16 -12.52 2.92 -18.71
N GLN A 17 -13.64 2.74 -19.42
CA GLN A 17 -14.59 1.72 -19.07
C GLN A 17 -14.02 0.36 -19.47
N LEU A 18 -13.47 -0.36 -18.49
CA LEU A 18 -13.16 -1.76 -18.65
C LEU A 18 -14.47 -2.53 -18.80
N GLN A 19 -14.52 -3.47 -19.75
CA GLN A 19 -15.69 -4.33 -19.91
C GLN A 19 -15.93 -5.14 -18.64
N ASP A 20 -17.21 -5.42 -18.35
CA ASP A 20 -17.57 -6.34 -17.27
C ASP A 20 -16.81 -7.66 -17.43
N HIS A 21 -16.24 -8.15 -16.34
CA HIS A 21 -15.42 -9.37 -16.32
C HIS A 21 -14.12 -9.30 -17.13
N ALA A 22 -13.64 -8.11 -17.49
CA ALA A 22 -12.27 -7.94 -17.92
C ALA A 22 -11.35 -8.61 -16.87
N PHE A 23 -10.38 -9.40 -17.35
CA PHE A 23 -9.43 -10.11 -16.49
C PHE A 23 -10.03 -11.19 -15.57
N SER A 24 -11.15 -11.82 -15.94
CA SER A 24 -11.77 -12.91 -15.16
C SER A 24 -10.82 -14.06 -14.79
N ALA A 25 -9.81 -14.36 -15.61
CA ALA A 25 -8.80 -15.39 -15.33
C ALA A 25 -7.59 -14.89 -14.52
N LEU A 26 -7.53 -13.60 -14.17
CA LEU A 26 -6.38 -12.99 -13.51
C LEU A 26 -6.24 -13.51 -12.08
N ARG A 27 -5.11 -14.18 -11.81
CA ARG A 27 -4.79 -14.74 -10.49
C ARG A 27 -3.71 -13.96 -9.76
N THR A 28 -2.93 -13.16 -10.47
CA THR A 28 -1.80 -12.42 -9.92
C THR A 28 -1.77 -11.04 -10.52
N LEU A 29 -1.74 -10.03 -9.67
CA LEU A 29 -1.68 -8.62 -10.04
C LEU A 29 -0.51 -7.99 -9.32
N SER A 30 0.36 -7.33 -10.07
CA SER A 30 1.45 -6.52 -9.54
C SER A 30 1.26 -5.09 -10.02
N ILE A 31 1.20 -4.16 -9.08
CA ILE A 31 0.98 -2.74 -9.31
C ILE A 31 2.25 -2.03 -8.86
N ASN A 32 2.80 -1.25 -9.78
CA ASN A 32 3.85 -0.28 -9.52
C ASN A 32 3.40 0.99 -10.24
N ALA A 33 3.13 2.04 -9.46
CA ALA A 33 2.52 3.25 -9.97
C ALA A 33 3.07 4.46 -9.23
N ASP A 34 3.41 5.50 -9.99
CA ASP A 34 3.89 6.77 -9.46
C ASP A 34 2.78 7.59 -8.77
N SER A 35 1.53 7.12 -8.83
CA SER A 35 0.41 7.70 -8.09
C SER A 35 -0.67 6.66 -7.80
N HIS A 36 -1.14 6.64 -6.55
CA HIS A 36 -2.30 5.85 -6.15
C HIS A 36 -3.59 6.23 -6.91
N GLN A 37 -3.72 7.49 -7.37
CA GLN A 37 -4.89 7.96 -8.12
C GLN A 37 -5.07 7.23 -9.45
N ALA A 38 -3.98 6.77 -10.07
CA ALA A 38 -4.03 5.96 -11.29
C ALA A 38 -4.55 4.53 -11.02
N VAL A 39 -4.42 4.05 -9.78
CA VAL A 39 -4.73 2.67 -9.40
C VAL A 39 -6.18 2.53 -8.94
N LEU A 40 -6.74 3.53 -8.25
CA LEU A 40 -8.08 3.45 -7.68
C LEU A 40 -9.19 3.15 -8.71
N PRO A 41 -9.23 3.79 -9.91
CA PRO A 41 -10.26 3.46 -10.90
C PRO A 41 -10.19 2.00 -11.36
N PHE A 42 -8.97 1.49 -11.59
CA PHE A 42 -8.77 0.11 -11.99
C PHE A 42 -9.28 -0.88 -10.93
N LEU A 43 -9.00 -0.63 -9.64
CA LEU A 43 -9.45 -1.48 -8.55
C LEU A 43 -10.96 -1.36 -8.26
N SER A 44 -11.55 -0.18 -8.53
CA SER A 44 -12.97 0.08 -8.23
C SER A 44 -13.91 -0.47 -9.30
N CYS A 45 -13.46 -0.58 -10.55
CA CYS A 45 -14.30 -1.02 -11.66
C CYS A 45 -14.28 -2.54 -11.90
N ASN A 46 -13.42 -3.31 -11.22
CA ASN A 46 -13.24 -4.73 -11.53
C ASN A 46 -13.41 -5.60 -10.30
N THR A 47 -14.36 -6.52 -10.33
CA THR A 47 -14.39 -7.61 -9.34
C THR A 47 -13.46 -8.73 -9.80
N LEU A 48 -12.24 -8.74 -9.29
CA LEU A 48 -11.22 -9.74 -9.57
C LEU A 48 -11.36 -10.96 -8.65
N THR A 49 -12.51 -11.65 -8.71
CA THR A 49 -12.85 -12.76 -7.80
C THR A 49 -11.87 -13.94 -7.83
N ASN A 50 -11.12 -14.09 -8.93
CA ASN A 50 -10.09 -15.12 -9.09
C ASN A 50 -8.69 -14.66 -8.66
N LEU A 51 -8.53 -13.39 -8.27
CA LEU A 51 -7.25 -12.87 -7.81
C LEU A 51 -6.82 -13.58 -6.53
N ARG A 52 -5.62 -14.15 -6.56
CA ARG A 52 -5.00 -14.86 -5.44
C ARG A 52 -3.80 -14.10 -4.89
N LYS A 53 -3.10 -13.33 -5.73
CA LYS A 53 -1.89 -12.63 -5.34
C LYS A 53 -1.98 -11.17 -5.75
N LEU A 54 -1.82 -10.27 -4.79
CA LEU A 54 -1.76 -8.84 -5.01
C LEU A 54 -0.43 -8.32 -4.48
N ARG A 55 0.34 -7.70 -5.37
CA ARG A 55 1.56 -6.98 -5.02
C ARG A 55 1.40 -5.52 -5.36
N ALA A 56 1.45 -4.67 -4.34
CA ALA A 56 1.39 -3.22 -4.44
C ALA A 56 2.76 -2.66 -4.02
N ASP A 57 3.77 -2.92 -4.85
CA ASP A 57 5.13 -2.46 -4.59
C ASP A 57 5.33 -1.08 -5.24
N LYS A 58 5.97 -0.15 -4.51
CA LYS A 58 6.31 1.19 -4.98
C LYS A 58 5.12 2.03 -5.47
N ILE A 59 3.94 1.83 -4.90
CA ILE A 59 2.88 2.81 -5.10
C ILE A 59 3.31 4.07 -4.37
N ALA A 60 3.56 5.12 -5.13
CA ALA A 60 3.78 6.44 -4.58
C ALA A 60 2.46 6.91 -3.98
N VAL A 61 2.42 6.86 -2.65
CA VAL A 61 1.30 7.32 -1.86
C VAL A 61 1.75 8.56 -1.12
N GLU A 62 1.02 9.66 -1.34
CA GLU A 62 1.32 10.95 -0.71
C GLU A 62 0.93 10.94 0.77
N THR A 63 -0.12 10.20 1.15
CA THR A 63 -0.70 10.21 2.50
C THR A 63 -1.06 8.81 3.00
N GLU A 64 -1.14 8.63 4.31
CA GLU A 64 -1.65 7.38 4.89
C GLU A 64 -3.09 7.09 4.44
N ASP A 65 -3.94 8.13 4.36
CA ASP A 65 -5.35 7.97 3.98
C ASP A 65 -5.51 7.41 2.56
N ALA A 66 -4.64 7.81 1.64
CA ALA A 66 -4.61 7.26 0.30
C ALA A 66 -4.20 5.78 0.28
N PHE A 67 -3.22 5.40 1.11
CA PHE A 67 -2.82 4.00 1.26
C PHE A 67 -3.97 3.19 1.88
N ARG A 68 -4.58 3.70 2.94
CA ARG A 68 -5.74 3.10 3.61
C ARG A 68 -6.91 2.92 2.66
N SER A 69 -7.19 3.91 1.81
CA SER A 69 -8.23 3.84 0.78
C SER A 69 -7.99 2.68 -0.18
N LEU A 70 -6.75 2.46 -0.61
CA LEU A 70 -6.40 1.31 -1.43
C LEU A 70 -6.65 -0.01 -0.69
N ILE A 71 -6.27 -0.10 0.59
CA ILE A 71 -6.48 -1.30 1.41
C ILE A 71 -7.97 -1.60 1.63
N LEU A 72 -8.78 -0.57 1.84
CA LEU A 72 -10.23 -0.68 2.06
C LEU A 72 -10.97 -1.30 0.87
N LEU A 73 -10.43 -1.18 -0.34
CA LEU A 73 -11.03 -1.74 -1.55
C LEU A 73 -10.73 -3.23 -1.74
N ILE A 74 -9.62 -3.74 -1.21
CA ILE A 74 -9.15 -5.11 -1.47
C ILE A 74 -10.21 -6.20 -1.18
N PRO A 75 -10.95 -6.17 -0.05
CA PRO A 75 -11.91 -7.22 0.25
C PRO A 75 -13.06 -7.32 -0.76
N SER A 76 -13.48 -6.18 -1.33
CA SER A 76 -14.60 -6.16 -2.28
C SER A 76 -14.17 -6.68 -3.65
N PHE A 77 -12.97 -6.32 -4.14
CA PHE A 77 -12.53 -6.76 -5.46
C PHE A 77 -11.77 -8.10 -5.45
N ALA A 78 -11.11 -8.47 -4.35
CA ALA A 78 -10.29 -9.68 -4.23
C ALA A 78 -10.58 -10.48 -2.94
N PRO A 79 -11.82 -10.97 -2.74
CA PRO A 79 -12.22 -11.70 -1.52
C PRO A 79 -11.48 -13.03 -1.31
N ASN A 80 -10.77 -13.48 -2.35
CA ASN A 80 -10.16 -14.78 -2.49
C ASN A 80 -8.62 -14.73 -2.35
N LEU A 81 -8.11 -13.60 -1.84
CA LEU A 81 -6.70 -13.28 -1.76
C LEU A 81 -5.96 -14.28 -0.84
N VAL A 82 -4.81 -14.75 -1.32
CA VAL A 82 -3.92 -15.70 -0.65
C VAL A 82 -2.60 -15.02 -0.28
N GLU A 83 -2.12 -14.11 -1.13
CA GLU A 83 -0.87 -13.38 -0.92
C GLU A 83 -1.14 -11.89 -1.09
N PHE A 84 -0.81 -11.12 -0.04
CA PHE A 84 -0.76 -9.67 -0.09
C PHE A 84 0.65 -9.19 0.26
N VAL A 85 1.26 -8.44 -0.64
CA VAL A 85 2.54 -7.78 -0.42
C VAL A 85 2.39 -6.33 -0.80
N SER A 86 2.74 -5.43 0.11
CA SER A 86 2.70 -4.00 -0.17
C SER A 86 3.87 -3.27 0.44
N SER A 87 4.28 -2.19 -0.21
CA SER A 87 5.21 -1.23 0.36
C SER A 87 4.55 0.13 0.44
N TYR A 88 4.53 0.72 1.62
CA TYR A 88 4.24 2.14 1.79
C TYR A 88 5.57 2.88 1.79
N ASN A 89 5.78 3.74 0.80
CA ASN A 89 6.92 4.66 0.78
C ASN A 89 6.34 6.05 0.52
N PRO A 90 6.16 6.88 1.56
CA PRO A 90 5.62 8.21 1.35
C PRO A 90 6.55 8.97 0.40
N VAL A 91 5.96 9.54 -0.65
CA VAL A 91 6.71 10.33 -1.64
C VAL A 91 7.34 11.50 -0.90
N THR A 92 8.62 11.36 -0.60
CA THR A 92 9.39 12.40 0.04
C THR A 92 10.48 12.83 -0.92
N GLU A 93 10.08 13.68 -1.86
CA GLU A 93 10.99 14.63 -2.47
C GLU A 93 11.43 15.73 -1.47
N ILE A 94 11.08 15.58 -0.19
CA ILE A 94 11.13 16.65 0.79
C ILE A 94 12.50 16.64 1.47
N ASP A 95 13.26 17.67 1.13
CA ASP A 95 14.30 18.34 1.91
C ASP A 95 14.43 17.81 3.36
N ASP A 96 15.64 17.36 3.74
CA ASP A 96 15.96 16.74 5.04
C ASP A 96 15.56 17.60 6.27
N THR A 97 15.11 18.84 6.04
CA THR A 97 14.66 19.82 7.01
C THR A 97 13.21 19.63 7.48
N LEU A 98 12.33 18.91 6.76
CA LEU A 98 10.90 18.79 7.07
C LEU A 98 10.45 17.39 7.55
N ILE A 99 11.40 16.50 7.88
CA ILE A 99 11.12 15.14 8.37
C ILE A 99 10.39 15.14 9.75
N SER A 100 10.23 16.28 10.41
CA SER A 100 9.55 16.36 11.72
C SER A 100 8.03 16.17 11.66
N ASP A 101 7.41 16.35 10.49
CA ASP A 101 5.94 16.48 10.40
C ASP A 101 5.29 15.33 9.61
N PHE A 102 5.98 14.19 9.49
CA PHE A 102 5.31 12.96 9.06
C PHE A 102 4.21 12.63 10.06
N SER A 103 2.96 12.89 9.66
CA SER A 103 1.69 12.48 10.28
C SER A 103 1.85 11.92 11.69
N ASP A 104 1.39 12.69 12.69
CA ASP A 104 1.30 12.27 14.10
C ASP A 104 0.60 10.91 14.30
N LYS A 105 -0.12 10.42 13.29
CA LYS A 105 -0.72 9.11 13.30
C LYS A 105 0.22 8.06 12.69
N PRO A 106 0.79 7.16 13.50
CA PRO A 106 1.50 6.00 12.99
C PRO A 106 0.51 5.04 12.33
N ILE A 107 0.94 4.40 11.23
CA ILE A 107 0.24 3.25 10.65
C ILE A 107 0.07 2.21 11.77
N SER A 108 -1.15 1.70 11.94
CA SER A 108 -1.50 0.69 12.94
C SER A 108 -2.25 -0.47 12.29
N LEU A 109 -2.66 -1.47 13.09
CA LEU A 109 -3.54 -2.53 12.59
C LEU A 109 -4.81 -1.97 11.92
N ASP A 110 -5.35 -0.86 12.42
CA ASP A 110 -6.58 -0.26 11.88
C ASP A 110 -6.44 0.20 10.42
N THR A 111 -5.22 0.48 9.96
CA THR A 111 -4.94 0.84 8.55
C THR A 111 -5.19 -0.33 7.61
N PHE A 112 -4.97 -1.58 8.06
CA PHE A 112 -5.16 -2.78 7.25
C PHE A 112 -6.19 -3.77 7.81
N ARG A 113 -6.95 -3.36 8.83
CA ARG A 113 -8.07 -4.12 9.40
C ARG A 113 -9.10 -4.56 8.36
N ALA A 114 -9.25 -3.78 7.28
CA ALA A 114 -10.10 -4.14 6.16
C ALA A 114 -9.74 -5.50 5.55
N LEU A 115 -8.49 -5.97 5.65
CA LEU A 115 -8.03 -7.25 5.11
C LEU A 115 -8.34 -8.45 6.00
N LEU A 116 -8.77 -8.26 7.25
CA LEU A 116 -9.07 -9.37 8.17
C LEU A 116 -10.13 -10.35 7.63
N PRO A 117 -11.19 -9.93 6.90
CA PRO A 117 -12.14 -10.85 6.28
C PRO A 117 -11.55 -11.76 5.17
N CYS A 118 -10.31 -11.50 4.71
CA CYS A 118 -9.65 -12.32 3.70
C CYS A 118 -9.04 -13.59 4.34
N HIS A 119 -9.90 -14.52 4.80
CA HIS A 119 -9.51 -15.72 5.55
C HIS A 119 -8.57 -16.72 4.83
N LYS A 120 -8.36 -16.52 3.53
CA LYS A 120 -7.48 -17.35 2.69
C LYS A 120 -6.05 -16.85 2.64
N ILE A 121 -5.73 -15.74 3.30
CA ILE A 121 -4.37 -15.19 3.34
C ILE A 121 -3.43 -16.22 3.97
N GLU A 122 -2.42 -16.61 3.21
CA GLU A 122 -1.30 -17.45 3.65
C GLU A 122 -0.01 -16.64 3.78
N ARG A 123 0.11 -15.51 3.05
CA ARG A 123 1.26 -14.61 3.11
C ARG A 123 0.82 -13.17 3.17
N PHE A 124 1.26 -12.47 4.21
CA PHE A 124 1.04 -11.04 4.40
C PHE A 124 2.38 -10.34 4.62
N GLU A 125 2.73 -9.39 3.76
CA GLU A 125 3.92 -8.56 3.93
C GLU A 125 3.61 -7.08 3.73
N LEU A 126 3.98 -6.28 4.73
CA LEU A 126 3.87 -4.83 4.71
C LEU A 126 5.25 -4.22 4.97
N LYS A 127 5.81 -3.56 3.96
CA LYS A 127 7.07 -2.83 4.07
C LYS A 127 6.75 -1.38 4.39
N LEU A 128 7.13 -0.93 5.58
CA LEU A 128 6.91 0.42 6.08
C LEU A 128 8.26 1.10 6.34
N PRO A 129 8.32 2.44 6.26
CA PRO A 129 9.53 3.17 6.65
C PRO A 129 9.76 3.17 8.17
N HIS A 130 8.70 2.91 8.97
CA HIS A 130 8.72 2.98 10.43
C HIS A 130 8.23 1.67 11.05
N HIS A 131 8.46 1.52 12.36
CA HIS A 131 7.93 0.41 13.12
C HIS A 131 6.40 0.46 13.16
N LEU A 132 5.79 -0.71 12.99
CA LEU A 132 4.35 -0.87 13.13
C LEU A 132 4.02 -1.09 14.61
N LEU A 133 3.10 -0.29 15.16
CA LEU A 133 2.63 -0.47 16.52
C LEU A 133 1.56 -1.58 16.52
N ILE A 134 1.90 -2.72 17.12
CA ILE A 134 1.02 -3.89 17.31
C ILE A 134 1.14 -4.34 18.75
N ASP A 135 0.01 -4.63 19.38
CA ASP A 135 -0.08 -5.26 20.69
C ASP A 135 -0.53 -6.74 20.59
N ASP A 136 -0.61 -7.43 21.73
CA ASP A 136 -1.01 -8.84 21.77
C ASP A 136 -2.46 -9.04 21.26
N SER A 137 -3.36 -8.09 21.51
CA SER A 137 -4.75 -8.15 21.03
C SER A 137 -4.81 -8.11 19.51
N ASP A 138 -3.97 -7.29 18.89
CA ASP A 138 -3.86 -7.18 17.45
C ASP A 138 -3.28 -8.46 16.82
N VAL A 139 -2.31 -9.09 17.47
CA VAL A 139 -1.79 -10.41 17.05
C VAL A 139 -2.88 -11.47 17.10
N GLU A 140 -3.69 -11.52 18.16
CA GLU A 140 -4.82 -12.45 18.27
C GLU A 140 -5.88 -12.23 17.18
N LYS A 141 -6.20 -10.96 16.85
CA LYS A 141 -7.10 -10.63 15.74
C LYS A 141 -6.54 -11.11 14.40
N ILE A 142 -5.24 -10.91 14.15
CA ILE A 142 -4.58 -11.40 12.93
C ILE A 142 -4.62 -12.93 12.87
N ALA A 143 -4.28 -13.61 13.96
CA ALA A 143 -4.23 -15.07 14.02
C ALA A 143 -5.62 -15.71 13.82
N SER A 144 -6.66 -15.13 14.45
CA SER A 144 -8.04 -15.60 14.29
C SER A 144 -8.61 -15.30 12.90
N ALA A 145 -8.25 -14.16 12.30
CA ALA A 145 -8.67 -13.79 10.96
C ALA A 145 -8.02 -14.65 9.87
N TRP A 146 -6.74 -14.98 10.00
CA TRP A 146 -5.95 -15.69 8.98
C TRP A 146 -5.39 -17.01 9.51
N PRO A 147 -6.24 -18.03 9.75
CA PRO A 147 -5.80 -19.31 10.33
C PRO A 147 -4.82 -20.10 9.45
N ASN A 148 -4.72 -19.75 8.16
CA ASN A 148 -3.80 -20.38 7.20
C ASN A 148 -2.50 -19.58 7.00
N LEU A 149 -2.24 -18.55 7.80
CA LEU A 149 -1.08 -17.68 7.65
C LEU A 149 0.23 -18.47 7.87
N LYS A 150 1.02 -18.61 6.81
CA LYS A 150 2.32 -19.29 6.82
C LYS A 150 3.48 -18.30 6.95
N ARG A 151 3.28 -17.06 6.49
CA ARG A 151 4.33 -16.04 6.46
C ARG A 151 3.76 -14.67 6.74
N ILE A 152 4.31 -14.02 7.77
CA ILE A 152 3.99 -12.65 8.14
C ILE A 152 5.27 -11.82 8.13
N GLY A 153 5.24 -10.69 7.43
CA GLY A 153 6.33 -9.71 7.39
C GLY A 153 5.80 -8.33 7.72
N LEU A 154 5.95 -7.91 8.96
CA LEU A 154 5.52 -6.59 9.44
C LEU A 154 6.76 -5.72 9.58
N CYS A 155 7.03 -4.89 8.57
CA CYS A 155 8.22 -4.06 8.51
C CYS A 155 9.54 -4.88 8.63
N PRO A 156 9.85 -5.78 7.68
CA PRO A 156 11.04 -6.65 7.76
C PRO A 156 12.38 -5.90 7.62
N SER A 157 12.33 -4.63 7.22
CA SER A 157 13.51 -3.77 7.06
C SER A 157 13.08 -2.33 7.30
N PRO A 158 12.81 -1.93 8.55
CA PRO A 158 12.54 -0.53 8.86
C PRO A 158 13.74 0.26 8.35
N LEU A 159 13.48 1.39 7.68
CA LEU A 159 14.53 2.36 7.47
C LEU A 159 14.93 2.80 8.88
N GLY A 160 16.06 2.29 9.38
CA GLY A 160 16.58 2.68 10.68
C GLY A 160 16.61 4.21 10.76
N PRO A 161 16.50 4.80 11.97
CA PRO A 161 16.45 6.25 12.12
C PRO A 161 17.59 6.82 11.27
N ARG A 162 17.24 7.60 10.23
CA ARG A 162 18.23 8.14 9.29
C ARG A 162 19.25 8.87 10.15
N ARG A 163 20.44 8.27 10.35
CA ARG A 163 21.50 8.90 11.13
C ARG A 163 21.79 10.17 10.36
N ARG A 164 21.44 11.32 10.95
CA ARG A 164 21.80 12.63 10.42
C ARG A 164 23.32 12.62 10.25
N THR A 165 23.78 12.34 9.03
CA THR A 165 25.16 12.58 8.67
C THR A 165 25.30 14.08 8.73
N LYS A 166 25.87 14.60 9.82
CA LYS A 166 26.23 16.02 9.92
C LYS A 166 27.04 16.32 8.66
N LYS A 167 26.52 17.17 7.77
CA LYS A 167 27.32 17.64 6.63
C LYS A 167 28.60 18.24 7.21
N PRO A 168 29.79 17.82 6.74
CA PRO A 168 31.03 18.46 7.17
C PRO A 168 30.95 19.93 6.76
N THR A 169 30.94 20.82 7.76
CA THR A 169 31.19 22.24 7.56
C THR A 169 32.65 22.41 7.17
N PHE A 170 32.90 22.82 5.93
CA PHE A 170 34.20 23.28 5.45
C PHE A 170 34.21 24.80 5.42
#